data_AF-A0A699XT09-F1
#
_entry.id   AF-A0A699XT09-F1
#
_cell.length_a   1.000
_cell.length_b   1.000
_cell.length_c   1.000
_cell.angle_alpha   90.00
_cell.angle_beta   90.00
_cell.angle_gamma   90.00
#
_symmetry.space_group_name_H-M   'P 1'
#
loop_
_entity.id
_entity.type
_entity.pdbx_description
1 polymer ?
#
loop_
_entity_poly.entity_id
_entity_poly.type
_entity_poly.pdbx_seq_one_letter_code
_entity_poly.pdbx_strand_id
1 'polypeptide(L)'
;MLNSGYYSPIPKENMISQPSQASEVIFRDWKALGAQYVMVGSISPAGGRLQVQYALFNVATEQQVLTGNVSGTTDQLRDMA
;
A
#
# COMPACT_ATOMS: atom_id res chain seq x y z
N MET A 1 2.97 14.93 9.46
CA MET A 1 3.56 14.71 8.12
C MET A 1 2.51 15.00 7.07
N LEU A 2 2.93 15.66 6.01
CA LEU A 2 2.06 16.35 5.05
C LEU A 2 1.25 15.36 4.24
N ASN A 3 -0.07 15.54 4.27
CA ASN A 3 -0.98 15.04 3.26
C ASN A 3 -0.63 15.78 1.96
N SER A 4 0.33 15.25 1.20
CA SER A 4 0.66 15.77 -0.13
C SER A 4 -0.62 15.60 -0.95
N GLY A 5 -1.31 16.71 -1.22
CA GLY A 5 -2.68 16.77 -1.76
C GLY A 5 -2.88 16.22 -3.18
N TYR A 6 -2.07 15.24 -3.59
CA TYR A 6 -2.16 14.48 -4.82
C TYR A 6 -2.81 13.10 -4.65
N TYR A 7 -2.99 12.63 -3.41
CA TYR A 7 -3.56 11.31 -3.14
C TYR A 7 -4.81 11.44 -2.27
N SER A 8 -5.97 11.08 -2.83
CA SER A 8 -7.21 10.92 -2.08
C SER A 8 -7.40 9.44 -1.78
N PRO A 9 -7.06 8.96 -0.57
CA PRO A 9 -7.25 7.55 -0.23
C PRO A 9 -8.74 7.20 -0.27
N ILE A 10 -9.05 6.02 -0.82
CA ILE A 10 -10.40 5.46 -0.74
C ILE A 10 -10.62 5.03 0.72
N PRO A 11 -11.68 5.50 1.40
CA PRO A 11 -12.01 5.04 2.75
C PRO A 11 -12.14 3.52 2.79
N LYS A 12 -11.70 2.88 3.88
CA LYS A 12 -11.70 1.41 3.98
C LYS A 12 -13.11 0.83 3.83
N GLU A 13 -14.13 1.52 4.34
CA GLU A 13 -15.53 1.12 4.18
C GLU A 13 -16.01 1.10 2.72
N ASN A 14 -15.32 1.82 1.83
CA ASN A 14 -15.65 1.92 0.41
C ASN A 14 -14.84 0.94 -0.46
N MET A 15 -13.92 0.17 0.15
CA MET A 15 -13.13 -0.83 -0.58
C MET A 15 -13.93 -2.11 -0.81
N ILE A 16 -13.92 -2.62 -2.04
CA ILE A 16 -14.58 -3.89 -2.41
C ILE A 16 -13.83 -5.09 -1.83
N SER A 17 -12.51 -4.97 -1.66
CA SER A 17 -11.63 -5.97 -1.04
C SER A 17 -10.52 -5.30 -0.22
N GLN A 18 -9.94 -6.04 0.73
CA GLN A 18 -8.85 -5.55 1.59
C GLN A 18 -7.59 -6.43 1.41
N PRO A 19 -6.97 -6.41 0.21
CA PRO A 19 -5.75 -7.18 -0.04
C PRO A 19 -4.60 -6.63 0.81
N SER A 20 -3.85 -7.55 1.42
CA SER A 20 -2.63 -7.28 2.17
C SER A 20 -1.37 -7.64 1.39
N GLN A 21 -1.52 -8.42 0.31
CA GLN A 21 -0.43 -8.89 -0.54
C GLN A 21 -0.69 -8.60 -2.02
N ALA A 22 0.39 -8.50 -2.79
CA ALA A 22 0.35 -8.27 -4.24
C ALA A 22 -0.51 -9.30 -4.99
N SER A 23 -0.42 -10.58 -4.61
CA SER A 23 -1.16 -11.67 -5.23
C SER A 23 -2.66 -11.63 -4.97
N GLU A 24 -3.12 -10.87 -3.98
CA GLU A 24 -4.53 -10.73 -3.61
C GLU A 24 -5.22 -9.58 -4.37
N VAL A 25 -4.46 -8.77 -5.11
CA VAL A 25 -4.99 -7.60 -5.82
C VAL A 25 -5.82 -8.02 -7.04
N ILE A 26 -7.12 -7.74 -6.99
CA ILE A 26 -8.03 -7.88 -8.12
C ILE A 26 -8.24 -6.52 -8.77
N PHE A 27 -7.49 -6.21 -9.84
CA PHE A 27 -7.51 -4.90 -10.51
C PHE A 27 -8.89 -4.43 -10.95
N ARG A 28 -9.78 -5.37 -11.33
CA ARG A 28 -11.16 -5.05 -11.72
C ARG A 28 -11.95 -4.32 -10.63
N ASP A 29 -11.76 -4.71 -9.38
CA ASP A 29 -12.47 -4.12 -8.23
C ASP A 29 -12.02 -2.66 -8.03
N TRP A 30 -10.72 -2.42 -8.15
CA TRP A 30 -10.13 -1.08 -8.05
C TRP A 30 -10.52 -0.18 -9.24
N LYS A 31 -10.64 -0.74 -10.45
CA LYS A 31 -11.18 -0.02 -11.62
C LYS A 31 -12.62 0.44 -11.37
N ALA A 32 -13.46 -0.42 -10.79
CA ALA A 32 -14.86 -0.10 -10.49
C ALA A 32 -14.99 1.06 -9.48
N LEU A 33 -14.02 1.21 -8.58
CA LEU A 33 -13.94 2.32 -7.63
C LEU A 33 -13.31 3.59 -8.21
N GLY A 34 -12.84 3.57 -9.47
CA GLY A 34 -12.12 4.69 -10.08
C GLY A 34 -10.71 4.91 -9.50
N ALA A 35 -10.13 3.91 -8.85
CA ALA A 35 -8.78 4.00 -8.32
C ALA A 35 -7.75 4.02 -9.45
N GLN A 36 -6.82 4.96 -9.41
CA GLN A 36 -5.70 5.03 -10.37
C GLN A 36 -4.52 4.14 -9.94
N TYR A 37 -4.33 4.02 -8.62
CA TYR A 37 -3.28 3.23 -8.00
C TYR A 37 -3.83 2.44 -6.82
N VAL A 38 -3.24 1.28 -6.55
CA VAL A 38 -3.50 0.49 -5.35
C VAL A 38 -2.16 0.15 -4.69
N MET A 39 -2.08 0.39 -3.39
CA MET A 39 -0.95 0.03 -2.55
C MET A 39 -1.36 -1.06 -1.58
N VAL A 40 -0.59 -2.13 -1.52
CA VAL A 40 -0.78 -3.23 -0.57
C VAL A 40 0.52 -3.46 0.18
N GLY A 41 0.42 -4.00 1.39
CA GLY A 41 1.59 -4.25 2.20
C GLY A 41 1.25 -4.88 3.53
N SER A 42 2.29 -5.40 4.17
CA SER A 42 2.22 -6.02 5.48
C SER A 42 3.33 -5.48 6.37
N ILE A 43 3.06 -5.54 7.68
CA ILE A 43 4.03 -5.17 8.71
C ILE A 43 4.22 -6.41 9.59
N SER A 44 5.45 -6.87 9.73
CA SER A 44 5.80 -8.02 10.54
C SER A 44 6.83 -7.65 11.62
N PRO A 45 6.71 -8.19 12.85
CA PRO A 45 7.77 -8.07 13.85
C PRO A 45 9.03 -8.82 13.40
N ALA A 46 10.19 -8.20 13.58
CA ALA A 46 11.49 -8.76 13.23
C ALA A 46 12.52 -8.47 14.35
N GLY A 47 12.53 -9.30 15.39
CA GLY A 47 13.57 -9.27 16.44
C GLY A 47 13.76 -7.92 17.13
N GLY A 48 12.65 -7.29 17.58
CA GLY A 48 12.67 -5.95 18.20
C GLY A 48 12.61 -4.78 17.20
N ARG A 49 12.50 -5.08 15.90
CA ARG A 49 12.21 -4.12 14.84
C ARG A 49 10.89 -4.48 14.15
N LEU A 50 10.42 -3.60 13.29
CA LEU A 50 9.33 -3.83 12.37
C LEU A 50 9.89 -3.92 10.95
N GLN A 51 9.36 -4.86 10.18
CA GLN A 51 9.63 -5.00 8.77
C GLN A 51 8.35 -4.65 8.01
N VAL A 52 8.42 -3.65 7.13
CA VAL A 52 7.33 -3.23 6.26
C VAL A 52 7.63 -3.73 4.86
N GLN A 53 6.69 -4.46 4.26
CA GLN A 53 6.72 -4.83 2.85
C GLN A 53 5.57 -4.13 2.17
N TYR A 54 5.81 -3.53 1.02
CA TYR A 54 4.75 -2.91 0.24
C TYR A 54 4.98 -3.03 -1.25
N ALA A 55 3.88 -3.00 -1.99
CA ALA A 55 3.86 -2.91 -3.44
C ALA A 55 2.82 -1.88 -3.87
N LEU A 56 3.14 -1.11 -4.91
CA LEU A 56 2.29 -0.14 -5.56
C LEU A 56 2.04 -0.59 -6.99
N PHE A 57 0.79 -0.58 -7.40
CA PHE A 57 0.38 -0.94 -8.76
C PHE A 57 -0.36 0.22 -9.42
N ASN A 58 -0.15 0.36 -10.73
CA ASN A 58 -1.00 1.16 -11.59
C ASN A 58 -2.22 0.30 -11.98
N VAL A 59 -3.42 0.77 -11.66
CA VAL A 59 -4.65 0.01 -11.87
C VAL A 59 -5.04 -0.06 -13.35
N ALA A 60 -4.72 0.97 -14.13
CA ALA A 60 -5.05 1.03 -15.55
C ALA A 60 -4.18 0.08 -16.39
N THR A 61 -2.88 0.02 -16.10
CA THR A 61 -1.93 -0.85 -16.82
C THR A 61 -1.75 -2.22 -16.17
N GLU A 62 -2.26 -2.40 -14.94
CA GLU A 62 -2.09 -3.62 -14.14
C GLU A 62 -0.61 -3.96 -13.87
N GLN A 63 0.25 -2.94 -13.90
CA GLN A 63 1.69 -3.11 -13.71
C GLN A 63 2.12 -2.69 -12.31
N GLN A 64 3.08 -3.44 -11.77
CA GLN A 64 3.81 -3.02 -10.58
C GLN A 64 4.63 -1.78 -10.92
N VAL A 65 4.42 -0.72 -10.14
CA VAL A 65 5.15 0.55 -10.26
C VAL A 65 6.35 0.55 -9.34
N LEU A 66 6.16 0.07 -8.11
CA LEU A 66 7.17 0.07 -7.06
C LEU A 66 6.94 -1.10 -6.11
N THR A 67 8.03 -1.65 -5.59
CA THR A 67 8.01 -2.53 -4.42
C THR A 67 9.10 -2.08 -3.46
N GLY A 68 8.89 -2.31 -2.17
CA GLY A 68 9.83 -1.91 -1.13
C GLY A 68 9.79 -2.83 0.08
N ASN A 69 10.95 -2.95 0.71
CA ASN A 69 11.11 -3.59 2.00
C ASN A 69 11.88 -2.63 2.90
N VAL A 70 11.28 -2.21 4.01
CA VAL A 70 11.89 -1.29 4.96
C VAL A 70 11.90 -1.95 6.32
N SER A 71 13.05 -1.92 6.98
CA SER A 71 13.23 -2.50 8.31
C SER A 71 13.69 -1.39 9.27
N GLY A 72 13.02 -1.24 10.41
CA GLY A 72 13.36 -0.19 11.37
C GLY A 72 12.63 -0.34 12.69
N THR A 73 12.99 0.48 13.67
CA THR A 73 12.12 0.68 14.85
C THR A 73 10.85 1.43 14.42
N THR A 74 9.79 1.38 15.24
CA THR A 74 8.53 2.08 14.95
C THR A 74 8.76 3.58 14.73
N ASP A 75 9.65 4.19 15.50
CA ASP A 75 9.99 5.61 15.36
C ASP A 75 10.72 5.90 14.04
N GLN A 76 11.71 5.06 13.68
CA GLN A 76 12.44 5.21 12.42
C GLN A 76 11.55 5.03 11.18
N LEU A 77 10.58 4.12 11.22
CA LEU A 77 9.67 3.90 10.09
C LEU A 77 8.70 5.08 9.89
N ARG A 78 8.33 5.78 10.96
CA ARG A 78 7.49 6.99 10.86
C ARG A 78 8.25 8.16 10.25
N ASP A 79 9.53 8.31 10.57
CA ASP A 79 10.38 9.38 10.01
C ASP A 79 10.73 9.17 8.53
N MET A 80 10.55 7.95 8.00
CA MET A 80 10.74 7.62 6.59
C MET A 80 9.49 7.85 5.71
N ALA A 81 8.35 8.21 6.31
CA ALA A 81 7.06 8.34 5.63
C ALA A 81 6.70 9.79 5.23
#